data_AF-A0A7C7DRK1-F1
#
_entry.id   AF-A0A7C7DRK1-F1
#
_cell.length_a   1.000
_cell.length_b   1.000
_cell.length_c   1.000
_cell.angle_alpha   90.00
_cell.angle_beta   90.00
_cell.angle_gamma   90.00
#
_symmetry.space_group_name_H-M   'P 1'
#
loop_
_entity.id
_entity.type
_entity.pdbx_description
1 polymer ?
#
loop_
_entity_poly.entity_id
_entity_poly.type
_entity_poly.pdbx_seq_one_letter_code
_entity_poly.pdbx_strand_id
1 'polypeptide(L)'
;MNQTFFEHPILNSPYAYPGRHWELDSQGQPTQQIIERRRRAEFITPVPKPRKRKAPASQQQLIFDEGVGISTAKQQYDPTPIINNLRQRVDQWRAIEDPSRWGVTPETARLLQHWRHHPFNSFRPFFCQIEAVETLIWLTEVAPTDRFGKGFLEHLENANHDANPELMRLALKLATGAGKTTVMAMIIAWQTVNAVRRPTSKKFTRGFLIVTPGITIKDRLRVLQPNDPDSYYQSRELVPNDMLDDIARAKIVITNYHAFKLRERMELSKGGRALLQGRGPELVTLETEGQ
;
A
#
# COMPACT_ATOMS: atom_id res chain seq x y z
N MET A 1 -22.63 34.93 -6.47
CA MET A 1 -22.23 33.68 -7.17
C MET A 1 -22.36 32.56 -6.16
N ASN A 2 -23.22 31.56 -6.42
CA ASN A 2 -23.36 30.41 -5.54
C ASN A 2 -22.06 29.62 -5.54
N GLN A 3 -21.40 29.55 -4.38
CA GLN A 3 -20.12 28.86 -4.17
C GLN A 3 -20.36 27.41 -3.71
N THR A 4 -21.18 26.67 -4.48
CA THR A 4 -21.64 25.31 -4.13
C THR A 4 -20.50 24.32 -3.85
N PHE A 5 -19.35 24.48 -4.50
CA PHE A 5 -18.16 23.68 -4.22
C PHE A 5 -17.68 23.80 -2.77
N PHE A 6 -17.68 25.01 -2.20
CA PHE A 6 -17.16 25.24 -0.84
C PHE A 6 -18.14 24.80 0.24
N GLU A 7 -19.44 24.84 -0.06
CA GLU A 7 -20.49 24.32 0.82
C GLU A 7 -20.52 22.78 0.80
N HIS A 8 -20.31 22.16 -0.36
CA HIS A 8 -20.36 20.71 -0.56
C HIS A 8 -19.15 20.17 -1.37
N PRO A 9 -17.93 20.23 -0.80
CA PRO A 9 -16.72 19.79 -1.52
C PRO A 9 -16.65 18.28 -1.73
N ILE A 10 -17.37 17.49 -0.91
CA ILE A 10 -17.37 16.03 -0.94
C ILE A 10 -18.69 15.54 -1.54
N LEU A 11 -18.63 14.94 -2.73
CA LEU A 11 -19.80 14.47 -3.49
C LEU A 11 -20.15 12.99 -3.29
N ASN A 12 -19.24 12.21 -2.71
CA ASN A 12 -19.35 10.74 -2.64
C ASN A 12 -19.31 10.27 -1.18
N SER A 13 -20.06 9.21 -0.90
CA SER A 13 -19.92 8.45 0.34
C SER A 13 -18.56 7.74 0.38
N PRO A 14 -17.88 7.67 1.54
CA PRO A 14 -16.65 6.89 1.67
C PRO A 14 -16.86 5.37 1.54
N TYR A 15 -18.11 4.90 1.62
CA TYR A 15 -18.47 3.48 1.54
C TYR A 15 -18.93 3.02 0.15
N ALA A 16 -19.22 3.95 -0.76
CA ALA A 16 -19.73 3.65 -2.10
C ALA A 16 -18.66 3.91 -3.17
N TYR A 17 -18.88 3.36 -4.37
CA TYR A 17 -18.03 3.66 -5.52
C TYR A 17 -18.04 5.19 -5.80
N PRO A 18 -16.87 5.84 -6.00
CA PRO A 18 -16.79 7.27 -6.23
C PRO A 18 -17.23 7.61 -7.66
N GLY A 19 -18.54 7.76 -7.85
CA GLY A 19 -19.16 7.98 -9.16
C GLY A 19 -19.14 9.42 -9.65
N ARG A 20 -18.77 10.40 -8.82
CA ARG A 20 -18.84 11.82 -9.17
C ARG A 20 -17.60 12.60 -8.75
N HIS A 21 -17.28 13.68 -9.45
CA HIS A 21 -16.29 14.64 -8.96
C HIS A 21 -16.55 16.05 -9.50
N TRP A 22 -16.05 17.04 -8.77
CA TRP A 22 -15.97 18.42 -9.26
C TRP A 22 -14.92 18.52 -10.37
N GLU A 23 -15.30 19.13 -11.49
CA GLU A 23 -14.36 19.49 -12.54
C GLU A 23 -13.43 20.60 -12.04
N LEU A 24 -12.14 20.46 -12.34
CA LEU A 24 -11.12 21.46 -12.08
C LEU A 24 -10.58 21.99 -13.40
N ASP A 25 -10.34 23.29 -13.48
CA ASP A 25 -9.71 23.92 -14.63
C ASP A 25 -8.19 23.61 -14.71
N SER A 26 -7.53 24.15 -15.73
CA SER A 26 -6.07 23.98 -15.93
C SER A 26 -5.19 24.53 -14.80
N GLN A 27 -5.74 25.40 -13.94
CA GLN A 27 -5.08 25.94 -12.75
C GLN A 27 -5.46 25.18 -11.47
N GLY A 28 -6.30 24.15 -11.57
CA GLY A 28 -6.79 23.35 -10.45
C GLY A 28 -7.95 24.00 -9.69
N GLN A 29 -8.59 25.05 -10.23
CA GLN A 29 -9.74 25.70 -9.60
C GLN A 29 -11.07 25.04 -9.99
N PRO A 30 -12.02 24.90 -9.06
CA PRO A 30 -13.30 24.25 -9.34
C PRO A 30 -14.17 25.08 -10.27
N THR A 31 -14.64 24.48 -11.36
CA THR A 31 -15.49 25.16 -12.37
C THR A 31 -16.97 25.22 -11.95
N GLN A 32 -17.31 24.69 -10.76
CA GLN A 32 -18.67 24.45 -10.27
C GLN A 32 -19.46 23.41 -11.11
N GLN A 33 -18.81 22.70 -12.02
CA GLN A 33 -19.43 21.61 -12.78
C GLN A 33 -19.17 20.27 -12.10
N ILE A 34 -20.21 19.43 -12.00
CA ILE A 34 -20.10 18.06 -11.53
C ILE A 34 -19.99 17.14 -12.74
N ILE A 35 -18.99 16.27 -12.73
CA ILE A 35 -18.83 15.21 -13.73
C ILE A 35 -19.30 13.89 -13.12
N GLU A 36 -20.25 13.24 -13.78
CA GLU A 36 -20.86 11.95 -13.41
C GLU A 36 -19.98 10.74 -13.77
N ARG A 37 -18.70 10.80 -13.36
CA ARG A 37 -17.79 9.65 -13.39
C ARG A 37 -16.74 9.75 -12.29
N ARG A 38 -16.05 8.64 -12.01
CA ARG A 38 -14.87 8.63 -11.16
C ARG A 38 -13.78 9.54 -11.72
N ARG A 39 -13.17 10.35 -10.85
CA ARG A 39 -11.99 11.15 -11.21
C ARG A 39 -10.83 10.23 -11.58
N ARG A 40 -10.22 10.47 -12.75
CA ARG A 40 -9.00 9.77 -13.17
C ARG A 40 -7.84 10.10 -12.24
N ALA A 41 -6.92 9.15 -12.06
CA ALA A 41 -5.64 9.47 -11.44
C ALA A 41 -4.90 10.42 -12.38
N GLU A 42 -4.33 11.49 -11.85
CA GLU A 42 -3.49 12.46 -12.56
C GLU A 42 -2.47 13.00 -11.56
N PHE A 43 -1.19 13.10 -11.93
CA PHE A 43 -0.18 13.76 -11.11
C PHE A 43 -0.14 15.23 -11.47
N ILE A 44 -0.74 16.06 -10.60
CA ILE A 44 -0.60 17.51 -10.69
C ILE A 44 0.68 17.85 -9.93
N THR A 45 1.75 18.22 -10.64
CA THR A 45 2.97 18.72 -10.00
C THR A 45 2.66 20.04 -9.31
N PRO A 46 2.66 20.11 -7.97
CA PRO A 46 2.37 21.35 -7.25
C PRO A 46 3.65 22.18 -7.19
N VAL A 47 4.24 22.51 -8.34
CA VAL A 47 5.29 23.53 -8.40
C VAL A 47 4.59 24.83 -8.77
N PRO A 48 4.47 25.79 -7.84
CA PRO A 48 3.99 27.13 -8.17
C PRO A 48 4.86 27.66 -9.31
N LYS A 49 4.24 27.98 -10.46
CA LYS A 49 4.99 28.63 -11.55
C LYS A 49 5.58 29.94 -10.98
N PRO A 50 6.92 30.10 -10.95
CA PRO A 50 7.53 31.26 -10.32
C PRO A 50 7.01 32.53 -10.98
N ARG A 51 6.49 33.45 -10.14
CA ARG A 51 5.65 34.59 -10.55
C ARG A 51 6.38 35.72 -11.29
N LYS A 52 7.65 35.58 -11.66
CA LYS A 52 8.41 36.63 -12.36
C LYS A 52 9.38 36.04 -13.39
N ARG A 53 9.10 36.28 -14.67
CA ARG A 53 10.07 36.14 -15.77
C ARG A 53 10.71 37.50 -16.04
N LYS A 54 11.97 37.68 -15.64
CA LYS A 54 12.90 38.65 -16.24
C LYS A 54 14.32 38.04 -16.29
N ALA A 55 14.62 37.41 -17.43
CA ALA A 55 15.93 37.08 -18.07
C ALA A 55 16.99 36.27 -17.29
N PRO A 56 18.03 35.69 -17.96
CA PRO A 56 18.19 35.29 -19.36
C PRO A 56 18.25 33.75 -19.55
N ALA A 57 18.32 33.29 -20.80
CA ALA A 57 18.38 31.88 -21.17
C ALA A 57 19.60 31.15 -20.58
N SER A 58 19.41 29.87 -20.23
CA SER A 58 20.43 28.85 -19.86
C SER A 58 20.64 28.48 -18.38
N GLN A 59 19.64 28.62 -17.50
CA GLN A 59 19.63 27.84 -16.26
C GLN A 59 18.53 26.79 -16.31
N GLN A 60 18.95 25.54 -16.56
CA GLN A 60 18.12 24.35 -16.49
C GLN A 60 17.43 24.29 -15.13
N GLN A 61 16.14 23.98 -15.13
CA GLN A 61 15.35 23.78 -13.94
C GLN A 61 16.01 22.71 -13.06
N LEU A 62 16.53 23.12 -11.89
CA LEU A 62 16.83 22.20 -10.81
C LEU A 62 15.48 21.68 -10.28
N ILE A 63 15.08 20.52 -10.78
CA ILE A 63 13.93 19.75 -10.31
C ILE A 63 14.38 19.03 -9.04
N PHE A 64 13.60 19.17 -7.97
CA PHE A 64 13.86 18.50 -6.70
C PHE A 64 13.83 16.98 -6.90
N ASP A 65 15.03 16.42 -6.83
CA ASP A 65 15.39 15.01 -6.84
C ASP A 65 15.06 14.42 -5.44
N GLU A 66 14.01 13.61 -5.33
CA GLU A 66 13.78 12.76 -4.15
C GLU A 66 14.67 11.50 -4.23
N GLY A 67 15.98 11.73 -4.31
CA GLY A 67 17.00 10.72 -4.07
C GLY A 67 17.36 9.88 -5.30
N VAL A 68 18.60 10.10 -5.74
CA VAL A 68 19.38 9.31 -6.71
C VAL A 68 19.07 9.65 -8.18
N GLY A 69 19.46 10.83 -8.63
CA GLY A 69 20.59 11.02 -9.56
C GLY A 69 20.61 10.27 -10.90
N ILE A 70 19.53 9.62 -11.34
CA ILE A 70 19.46 8.88 -12.61
C ILE A 70 18.09 9.05 -13.26
N SER A 71 17.79 10.24 -13.80
CA SER A 71 16.79 10.34 -14.86
C SER A 71 17.05 11.56 -15.73
N THR A 72 17.36 11.33 -17.01
CA THR A 72 17.39 12.41 -18.01
C THR A 72 15.96 12.90 -18.30
N ALA A 73 15.80 14.10 -18.84
CA ALA A 73 14.50 14.72 -19.15
C ALA A 73 13.55 13.90 -20.07
N LYS A 74 14.03 12.79 -20.66
CA LYS A 74 13.23 11.83 -21.44
C LYS A 74 12.62 10.68 -20.61
N GLN A 75 13.00 10.53 -19.34
CA GLN A 75 12.49 9.51 -18.42
C GLN A 75 11.51 10.11 -17.41
N GLN A 76 10.56 10.93 -17.86
CA GLN A 76 9.34 11.14 -17.07
C GLN A 76 8.50 9.87 -17.17
N TYR A 77 8.75 8.94 -16.24
CA TYR A 77 7.81 7.86 -15.96
C TYR A 77 6.52 8.53 -15.49
N ASP A 78 5.52 8.62 -16.36
CA ASP A 78 4.15 8.97 -15.98
C ASP A 78 3.39 7.66 -15.72
N PRO A 79 3.23 7.22 -14.46
CA PRO A 79 2.46 6.01 -14.16
C PRO A 79 0.95 6.21 -14.33
N THR A 80 0.49 7.41 -14.66
CA THR A 80 -0.93 7.73 -14.79
C THR A 80 -1.69 6.78 -15.72
N PRO A 81 -1.18 6.44 -16.93
CA PRO A 81 -1.89 5.56 -17.84
C PRO A 81 -2.06 4.16 -17.27
N ILE A 82 -1.01 3.58 -16.67
CA ILE A 82 -1.08 2.22 -16.13
C ILE A 82 -2.00 2.13 -14.91
N ILE A 83 -2.00 3.14 -14.03
CA ILE A 83 -2.89 3.20 -12.86
C ILE A 83 -4.36 3.26 -13.30
N ASN A 84 -4.69 4.12 -14.26
CA ASN A 84 -6.06 4.25 -14.75
C ASN A 84 -6.53 2.98 -15.47
N ASN A 85 -5.65 2.35 -16.25
CA ASN A 85 -5.95 1.06 -16.90
C ASN A 85 -6.17 -0.06 -15.88
N LEU A 86 -5.34 -0.14 -14.83
CA LEU A 86 -5.52 -1.14 -13.76
C LEU A 86 -6.85 -0.94 -13.04
N ARG A 87 -7.20 0.29 -12.69
CA ARG A 87 -8.51 0.61 -12.08
C ARG A 87 -9.66 0.16 -12.96
N GLN A 88 -9.59 0.40 -14.27
CA GLN A 88 -10.61 -0.05 -15.21
C GLN A 88 -10.75 -1.58 -15.21
N ARG A 89 -9.63 -2.32 -15.16
CA ARG A 89 -9.66 -3.80 -15.11
C ARG A 89 -10.25 -4.33 -13.81
N VAL A 90 -9.87 -3.74 -12.67
CA VAL A 90 -10.44 -4.11 -11.37
C VAL A 90 -11.93 -3.76 -11.31
N ASP A 91 -12.36 -2.63 -11.89
CA ASP A 91 -13.77 -2.24 -11.99
C ASP A 91 -14.58 -3.24 -12.83
N GLN A 92 -14.06 -3.66 -13.98
CA GLN A 92 -14.67 -4.70 -14.83
C GLN A 92 -14.78 -6.04 -14.10
N TRP A 93 -13.73 -6.44 -13.39
CA TRP A 93 -13.73 -7.66 -12.59
C TRP A 93 -14.73 -7.60 -11.42
N ARG A 94 -14.81 -6.46 -10.73
CA ARG A 94 -15.77 -6.23 -9.65
C ARG A 94 -17.23 -6.29 -10.13
N ALA A 95 -17.50 -5.89 -11.36
CA ALA A 95 -18.84 -5.91 -11.96
C ALA A 95 -19.35 -7.32 -12.30
N ILE A 96 -18.53 -8.36 -12.17
CA ILE A 96 -18.98 -9.75 -12.37
C ILE A 96 -19.88 -10.16 -11.20
N GLU A 97 -21.15 -10.42 -11.47
CA GLU A 97 -22.13 -10.79 -10.45
C GLU A 97 -21.90 -12.20 -9.87
N ASP A 98 -21.55 -13.16 -10.74
CA ASP A 98 -21.35 -14.55 -10.35
C ASP A 98 -19.97 -14.77 -9.68
N PRO A 99 -19.92 -15.12 -8.38
CA PRO A 99 -18.68 -15.36 -7.65
C PRO A 99 -17.81 -16.49 -8.22
N SER A 100 -18.42 -17.47 -8.90
CA SER A 100 -17.68 -18.59 -9.49
C SER A 100 -16.77 -18.13 -10.65
N ARG A 101 -17.10 -16.99 -11.27
CA ARG A 101 -16.39 -16.40 -12.40
C ARG A 101 -15.36 -15.35 -11.99
N TRP A 102 -15.16 -15.12 -10.69
CA TRP A 102 -14.16 -14.16 -10.22
C TRP A 102 -12.72 -14.64 -10.44
N GLY A 103 -12.48 -15.92 -10.69
CA GLY A 103 -11.12 -16.43 -10.94
C GLY A 103 -10.20 -16.37 -9.72
N VAL A 104 -10.78 -16.44 -8.52
CA VAL A 104 -10.08 -16.46 -7.23
C VAL A 104 -10.36 -17.76 -6.49
N THR A 105 -9.61 -18.05 -5.43
CA THR A 105 -9.92 -19.20 -4.57
C THR A 105 -11.29 -19.06 -3.90
N PRO A 106 -11.97 -20.18 -3.57
CA PRO A 106 -13.17 -20.21 -2.73
C PRO A 106 -13.06 -19.38 -1.44
N GLU A 107 -11.90 -19.42 -0.77
CA GLU A 107 -11.65 -18.66 0.45
C GLU A 107 -11.63 -17.15 0.19
N THR A 108 -10.94 -16.73 -0.88
CA THR A 108 -10.92 -15.33 -1.33
C THR A 108 -12.31 -14.88 -1.75
N ALA A 109 -13.07 -15.71 -2.49
CA ALA A 109 -14.43 -15.39 -2.88
C ALA A 109 -15.34 -15.17 -1.66
N ARG A 110 -15.21 -16.01 -0.63
CA ARG A 110 -15.96 -15.86 0.62
C ARG A 110 -15.61 -14.55 1.36
N LEU A 111 -14.33 -14.20 1.43
CA LEU A 111 -13.88 -12.92 2.01
C LEU A 111 -14.39 -11.71 1.21
N LEU A 112 -14.33 -11.76 -0.12
CA LEU A 112 -14.84 -10.69 -0.99
C LEU A 112 -16.35 -10.52 -0.84
N GLN A 113 -17.12 -11.61 -0.76
CA GLN A 113 -18.55 -11.55 -0.49
C GLN A 113 -18.82 -10.87 0.86
N HIS A 114 -18.06 -11.23 1.89
CA HIS A 114 -18.16 -10.65 3.21
C HIS A 114 -17.88 -9.13 3.17
N TRP A 115 -16.76 -8.71 2.61
CA TRP A 115 -16.42 -7.28 2.56
C TRP A 115 -17.34 -6.43 1.71
N ARG A 116 -17.91 -7.00 0.63
CA ARG A 116 -18.81 -6.28 -0.29
C ARG A 116 -20.24 -6.16 0.24
N HIS A 117 -20.76 -7.18 0.91
CA HIS A 117 -22.19 -7.31 1.16
C HIS A 117 -22.58 -7.57 2.62
N HIS A 118 -21.63 -7.88 3.51
CA HIS A 118 -21.97 -8.16 4.92
C HIS A 118 -22.62 -6.91 5.58
N PRO A 119 -23.74 -7.06 6.30
CA PRO A 119 -24.34 -5.98 7.06
C PRO A 119 -23.54 -5.76 8.35
N PHE A 120 -22.44 -5.00 8.25
CA PHE A 120 -21.61 -4.63 9.40
C PHE A 120 -22.42 -3.84 10.44
N ASN A 121 -22.32 -4.23 11.71
CA ASN A 121 -23.06 -3.56 12.79
C ASN A 121 -22.42 -2.25 13.23
N SER A 122 -21.08 -2.17 13.14
CA SER A 122 -20.32 -1.01 13.63
C SER A 122 -19.34 -0.49 12.58
N PHE A 123 -18.27 -1.24 12.34
CA PHE A 123 -17.21 -0.85 11.43
C PHE A 123 -17.44 -1.45 10.05
N ARG A 124 -17.86 -0.63 9.09
CA ARG A 124 -17.90 -0.99 7.67
C ARG A 124 -16.61 -0.56 6.98
N PRO A 125 -15.92 -1.44 6.22
CA PRO A 125 -14.77 -1.02 5.43
C PRO A 125 -15.12 0.07 4.42
N PHE A 126 -14.25 1.07 4.28
CA PHE A 126 -14.40 2.08 3.22
C PHE A 126 -14.18 1.46 1.85
N PHE A 127 -14.79 2.05 0.82
CA PHE A 127 -14.60 1.60 -0.56
C PHE A 127 -13.12 1.57 -0.94
N CYS A 128 -12.34 2.59 -0.55
CA CYS A 128 -10.90 2.64 -0.86
C CYS A 128 -10.09 1.54 -0.15
N GLN A 129 -10.55 1.04 1.00
CA GLN A 129 -9.92 -0.09 1.69
C GLN A 129 -10.20 -1.39 0.94
N ILE A 130 -11.46 -1.61 0.56
CA ILE A 130 -11.89 -2.76 -0.24
C ILE A 130 -11.15 -2.76 -1.58
N GLU A 131 -11.13 -1.63 -2.29
CA GLU A 131 -10.45 -1.49 -3.57
C GLU A 131 -8.95 -1.80 -3.48
N ALA A 132 -8.28 -1.35 -2.41
CA ALA A 132 -6.85 -1.60 -2.23
C ALA A 132 -6.55 -3.11 -2.13
N VAL A 133 -7.37 -3.83 -1.35
CA VAL A 133 -7.22 -5.29 -1.16
C VAL A 133 -7.64 -6.04 -2.42
N GLU A 134 -8.74 -5.64 -3.06
CA GLU A 134 -9.19 -6.17 -4.34
C GLU A 134 -8.15 -6.04 -5.45
N THR A 135 -7.44 -4.91 -5.49
CA THR A 135 -6.35 -4.70 -6.46
C THR A 135 -5.22 -5.71 -6.24
N LEU A 136 -4.83 -5.96 -4.98
CA LEU A 136 -3.83 -6.97 -4.65
C LEU A 136 -4.28 -8.39 -5.00
N ILE A 137 -5.52 -8.73 -4.65
CA ILE A 137 -6.14 -10.02 -4.98
C ILE A 137 -6.14 -10.22 -6.50
N TRP A 138 -6.60 -9.22 -7.25
CA TRP A 138 -6.66 -9.29 -8.70
C TRP A 138 -5.26 -9.50 -9.30
N LEU A 139 -4.25 -8.75 -8.86
CA LEU A 139 -2.87 -8.92 -9.32
C LEU A 139 -2.29 -10.30 -8.98
N THR A 140 -2.69 -10.90 -7.86
CA THR A 140 -2.10 -12.15 -7.36
C THR A 140 -2.79 -13.40 -7.91
N GLU A 141 -4.11 -13.38 -8.00
CA GLU A 141 -4.92 -14.55 -8.33
C GLU A 141 -5.43 -14.53 -9.77
N VAL A 142 -5.85 -13.37 -10.27
CA VAL A 142 -6.55 -13.23 -11.55
C VAL A 142 -5.58 -12.87 -12.68
N ALA A 143 -4.77 -11.83 -12.48
CA ALA A 143 -3.86 -11.29 -13.48
C ALA A 143 -2.90 -12.31 -14.11
N PRO A 144 -2.36 -13.32 -13.40
CA PRO A 144 -1.50 -14.33 -14.02
C PRO A 144 -2.21 -15.19 -15.09
N THR A 145 -3.54 -15.28 -15.03
CA THR A 145 -4.35 -16.08 -15.97
C THR A 145 -4.85 -15.27 -17.17
N ASP A 146 -4.90 -13.95 -17.04
CA ASP A 146 -5.37 -13.03 -18.07
C ASP A 146 -4.21 -12.44 -18.90
N ARG A 147 -4.40 -12.28 -20.21
CA ARG A 147 -3.36 -11.71 -21.10
C ARG A 147 -3.03 -10.28 -20.72
N PHE A 148 -4.02 -9.46 -20.39
CA PHE A 148 -3.78 -8.08 -19.97
C PHE A 148 -3.20 -8.02 -18.56
N GLY A 149 -3.67 -8.89 -17.66
CA GLY A 149 -3.10 -9.10 -16.34
C GLY A 149 -1.59 -9.34 -16.35
N LYS A 150 -1.10 -10.23 -17.22
CA LYS A 150 0.34 -10.49 -17.37
C LYS A 150 1.16 -9.25 -17.71
N GLY A 151 0.63 -8.33 -18.52
CA GLY A 151 1.31 -7.08 -18.84
C GLY A 151 1.50 -6.15 -17.63
N PHE A 152 0.57 -6.16 -16.66
CA PHE A 152 0.77 -5.43 -15.40
C PHE A 152 1.83 -6.08 -14.51
N LEU A 153 1.89 -7.41 -14.50
CA LEU A 153 2.88 -8.15 -13.72
C LEU A 153 4.29 -7.95 -14.28
N GLU A 154 4.46 -8.05 -15.59
CA GLU A 154 5.72 -7.76 -16.27
C GLU A 154 6.17 -6.32 -16.03
N HIS A 155 5.23 -5.37 -16.07
CA HIS A 155 5.55 -3.98 -15.72
C HIS A 155 6.03 -3.83 -14.27
N LEU A 156 5.38 -4.49 -13.31
CA LEU A 156 5.81 -4.48 -11.91
C LEU A 156 7.17 -5.16 -11.73
N GLU A 157 7.42 -6.25 -12.44
CA GLU A 157 8.69 -6.98 -12.41
C GLU A 157 9.84 -6.11 -12.95
N ASN A 158 9.64 -5.48 -14.10
CA ASN A 158 10.62 -4.56 -14.70
C ASN A 158 10.90 -3.36 -13.77
N ALA A 159 9.85 -2.75 -13.20
CA ALA A 159 10.01 -1.65 -12.25
C ALA A 159 10.75 -2.06 -10.96
N ASN A 160 10.60 -3.32 -10.54
CA ASN A 160 11.34 -3.86 -9.40
C ASN A 160 12.80 -4.13 -9.77
N HIS A 161 13.04 -4.73 -10.93
CA HIS A 161 14.38 -5.01 -11.44
C HIS A 161 15.23 -3.73 -11.54
N ASP A 162 14.64 -2.66 -12.07
CA ASP A 162 15.32 -1.36 -12.23
C ASP A 162 15.63 -0.67 -10.89
N ALA A 163 14.91 -1.00 -9.81
CA ALA A 163 15.02 -0.31 -8.53
C ALA A 163 15.77 -1.11 -7.45
N ASN A 164 15.42 -2.37 -7.22
CA ASN A 164 16.14 -3.32 -6.36
C ASN A 164 15.55 -4.72 -6.62
N PRO A 165 16.28 -5.60 -7.33
CA PRO A 165 15.74 -6.87 -7.83
C PRO A 165 15.55 -7.94 -6.76
N GLU A 166 16.18 -7.82 -5.58
CA GLU A 166 16.21 -8.90 -4.58
C GLU A 166 14.87 -9.09 -3.86
N LEU A 167 14.05 -8.05 -3.81
CA LEU A 167 12.75 -8.05 -3.14
C LEU A 167 11.68 -7.47 -4.05
N MET A 168 10.67 -8.28 -4.35
CA MET A 168 9.47 -7.79 -5.05
C MET A 168 8.72 -6.80 -4.16
N ARG A 169 8.53 -5.58 -4.68
CA ARG A 169 7.86 -4.48 -4.00
C ARG A 169 6.60 -4.09 -4.77
N LEU A 170 5.53 -3.94 -4.01
CA LEU A 170 4.27 -3.37 -4.45
C LEU A 170 3.81 -2.38 -3.38
N ALA A 171 3.51 -1.15 -3.81
CA ALA A 171 3.04 -0.09 -2.91
C ALA A 171 1.56 0.20 -3.12
N LEU A 172 0.80 0.23 -2.02
CA LEU A 172 -0.56 0.76 -2.00
C LEU A 172 -0.55 2.19 -1.45
N LYS A 173 -0.94 3.17 -2.28
CA LYS A 173 -1.02 4.58 -1.88
C LYS A 173 -2.41 4.93 -1.35
N LEU A 174 -2.50 5.16 -0.04
CA LEU A 174 -3.74 5.56 0.65
C LEU A 174 -3.57 6.90 1.35
N ALA A 175 -4.65 7.70 1.37
CA ALA A 175 -4.68 8.97 2.09
C ALA A 175 -4.54 8.78 3.62
N THR A 176 -4.06 9.81 4.31
CA THR A 176 -4.08 9.86 5.77
C THR A 176 -5.53 9.80 6.27
N GLY A 177 -5.79 9.02 7.32
CA GLY A 177 -7.14 8.79 7.83
C GLY A 177 -7.95 7.72 7.08
N ALA A 178 -7.49 7.23 5.93
CA ALA A 178 -8.23 6.21 5.15
C ALA A 178 -8.24 4.80 5.79
N GLY A 179 -7.62 4.59 6.95
CA GLY A 179 -7.58 3.29 7.63
C GLY A 179 -6.57 2.29 7.06
N LYS A 180 -5.31 2.72 6.87
CA LYS A 180 -4.20 1.86 6.40
C LYS A 180 -4.07 0.55 7.19
N THR A 181 -4.22 0.61 8.52
CA THR A 181 -4.15 -0.57 9.39
C THR A 181 -5.28 -1.56 9.10
N THR A 182 -6.47 -1.09 8.74
CA THR A 182 -7.57 -1.98 8.30
C THR A 182 -7.18 -2.75 7.04
N VAL A 183 -6.58 -2.06 6.05
CA VAL A 183 -6.09 -2.71 4.82
C VAL A 183 -5.03 -3.76 5.14
N MET A 184 -4.11 -3.47 6.07
CA MET A 184 -3.13 -4.46 6.53
C MET A 184 -3.81 -5.70 7.14
N ALA A 185 -4.81 -5.51 8.00
CA ALA A 185 -5.59 -6.61 8.57
C ALA A 185 -6.29 -7.43 7.48
N MET A 186 -6.95 -6.80 6.52
CA MET A 186 -7.62 -7.49 5.41
C MET A 186 -6.64 -8.28 4.54
N ILE A 187 -5.44 -7.74 4.26
CA ILE A 187 -4.38 -8.46 3.54
C ILE A 187 -3.91 -9.68 4.33
N ILE A 188 -3.63 -9.52 5.63
CA ILE A 188 -3.21 -10.62 6.50
C ILE A 188 -4.28 -11.70 6.56
N ALA A 189 -5.56 -11.30 6.63
CA ALA A 189 -6.67 -12.25 6.64
C ALA A 189 -6.75 -13.05 5.35
N TRP A 190 -6.74 -12.37 4.20
CA TRP A 190 -6.74 -13.01 2.89
C TRP A 190 -5.59 -13.98 2.70
N GLN A 191 -4.37 -13.55 3.04
CA GLN A 191 -3.17 -14.36 2.92
C GLN A 191 -3.20 -15.57 3.86
N THR A 192 -3.56 -15.36 5.14
CA THR A 192 -3.55 -16.42 6.16
C THR A 192 -4.60 -17.48 5.89
N VAL A 193 -5.85 -17.10 5.64
CA VAL A 193 -6.95 -18.06 5.39
C VAL A 193 -6.60 -18.95 4.20
N ASN A 194 -6.11 -18.36 3.11
CA ASN A 194 -5.68 -19.12 1.94
C ASN A 194 -4.48 -20.02 2.22
N ALA A 195 -3.46 -19.54 2.93
CA ALA A 195 -2.28 -20.34 3.27
C ALA A 195 -2.62 -21.53 4.17
N VAL A 196 -3.57 -21.37 5.10
CA VAL A 196 -4.01 -22.42 6.02
C VAL A 196 -4.85 -23.47 5.28
N ARG A 197 -5.83 -23.04 4.49
CA ARG A 197 -6.75 -23.96 3.79
C ARG A 197 -6.14 -24.57 2.52
N ARG A 198 -5.07 -23.98 1.99
CA ARG A 198 -4.34 -24.45 0.79
C ARG A 198 -2.83 -24.57 1.04
N PRO A 199 -2.38 -25.49 1.92
CA PRO A 199 -0.98 -25.57 2.35
C PRO A 199 0.01 -25.94 1.23
N THR A 200 -0.47 -26.50 0.11
CA THR A 200 0.36 -26.81 -1.06
C THR A 200 0.58 -25.61 -1.99
N SER A 201 -0.18 -24.53 -1.81
CA SER A 201 -0.04 -23.32 -2.62
C SER A 201 1.14 -22.48 -2.16
N LYS A 202 2.03 -22.13 -3.09
CA LYS A 202 3.13 -21.19 -2.85
C LYS A 202 2.73 -19.71 -3.00
N LYS A 203 1.46 -19.44 -3.33
CA LYS A 203 0.97 -18.07 -3.58
C LYS A 203 0.66 -17.29 -2.31
N PHE A 204 0.48 -17.98 -1.20
CA PHE A 204 -0.02 -17.38 0.04
C PHE A 204 0.92 -17.64 1.21
N THR A 205 0.89 -16.74 2.19
CA THR A 205 1.71 -16.85 3.39
C THR A 205 0.85 -16.71 4.66
N ARG A 206 1.34 -17.32 5.74
CA ARG A 206 0.87 -17.05 7.10
C ARG A 206 1.89 -16.27 7.94
N GLY A 207 3.04 -15.94 7.37
CA GLY A 207 4.13 -15.22 8.03
C GLY A 207 4.20 -13.77 7.55
N PHE A 208 4.19 -12.82 8.49
CA PHE A 208 4.19 -11.39 8.21
C PHE A 208 5.22 -10.67 9.08
N LEU A 209 6.05 -9.84 8.45
CA LEU A 209 6.95 -8.90 9.11
C LEU A 209 6.44 -7.49 8.87
N ILE A 210 6.13 -6.77 9.93
CA ILE A 210 5.63 -5.40 9.90
C ILE A 210 6.70 -4.50 10.51
N VAL A 211 7.31 -3.67 9.67
CA VAL A 211 8.35 -2.73 10.08
C VAL A 211 7.73 -1.34 10.28
N THR A 212 8.04 -0.74 11.43
CA THR A 212 7.48 0.55 11.85
C THR A 212 8.58 1.58 12.12
N PRO A 213 8.28 2.89 12.02
CA PRO A 213 9.29 3.91 12.25
C PRO A 213 9.59 4.19 13.72
N GLY A 214 8.65 3.91 14.61
CA GLY A 214 8.72 4.27 16.03
C GLY A 214 8.00 3.26 16.90
N ILE A 215 8.39 3.18 18.17
CA ILE A 215 7.77 2.29 19.16
C ILE A 215 6.27 2.63 19.32
N THR A 216 5.90 3.91 19.29
CA THR A 216 4.50 4.33 19.34
C THR A 216 3.63 3.74 18.22
N ILE A 217 4.16 3.63 17.00
CA ILE A 217 3.41 3.02 15.90
C ILE A 217 3.38 1.50 16.06
N LYS A 218 4.50 0.90 16.46
CA LYS A 218 4.59 -0.54 16.78
C LYS A 218 3.49 -0.94 17.77
N ASP A 219 3.37 -0.23 18.89
CA ASP A 219 2.41 -0.56 19.94
C ASP A 219 0.96 -0.42 19.47
N ARG A 220 0.67 0.58 18.65
CA ARG A 220 -0.67 0.78 18.04
C ARG A 220 -1.04 -0.32 17.04
N LEU A 221 -0.06 -0.97 16.42
CA LEU A 221 -0.30 -2.05 15.47
C LEU A 221 -0.53 -3.41 16.16
N ARG A 222 -0.51 -3.49 17.50
CA ARG A 222 -0.85 -4.73 18.24
C ARG A 222 -2.23 -5.30 17.88
N VAL A 223 -3.15 -4.43 17.47
CA VAL A 223 -4.50 -4.78 16.96
C VAL A 223 -4.48 -5.68 15.71
N LEU A 224 -3.33 -5.84 15.06
CA LEU A 224 -3.13 -6.81 13.98
C LEU A 224 -2.81 -8.21 14.50
N GLN A 225 -2.47 -8.38 15.78
CA GLN A 225 -2.23 -9.70 16.35
C GLN A 225 -3.58 -10.43 16.53
N PRO A 226 -3.72 -11.68 16.07
CA PRO A 226 -4.97 -12.44 16.20
C PRO A 226 -5.41 -12.65 17.66
N ASN A 227 -4.44 -12.79 18.56
CA ASN A 227 -4.69 -13.08 19.98
C ASN A 227 -4.86 -11.81 20.83
N ASP A 228 -4.78 -10.62 20.24
CA ASP A 228 -5.00 -9.37 20.95
C ASP A 228 -6.51 -9.20 21.24
N PRO A 229 -6.93 -8.83 22.47
CA PRO A 229 -8.34 -8.62 22.78
C PRO A 229 -9.02 -7.57 21.89
N ASP A 230 -8.25 -6.57 21.42
CA ASP A 230 -8.72 -5.49 20.54
C ASP A 230 -8.48 -5.81 19.06
N SER A 231 -8.26 -7.08 18.71
CA SER A 231 -7.89 -7.49 17.35
C SER A 231 -8.93 -7.06 16.33
N TYR A 232 -8.48 -6.48 15.22
CA TYR A 232 -9.37 -5.97 14.17
C TYR A 232 -10.17 -7.08 13.47
N TYR A 233 -9.70 -8.33 13.47
CA TYR A 233 -10.39 -9.41 12.78
C TYR A 233 -11.79 -9.66 13.36
N GLN A 234 -11.88 -9.74 14.69
CA GLN A 234 -13.13 -9.97 15.39
C GLN A 234 -13.86 -8.65 15.71
N SER A 235 -13.17 -7.67 16.32
CA SER A 235 -13.79 -6.43 16.80
C SER A 235 -14.44 -5.58 15.70
N ARG A 236 -13.96 -5.71 14.46
CA ARG A 236 -14.48 -4.99 13.28
C ARG A 236 -15.18 -5.91 12.28
N GLU A 237 -15.46 -7.15 12.66
CA GLU A 237 -16.11 -8.14 11.81
C GLU A 237 -15.41 -8.30 10.44
N LEU A 238 -14.08 -8.13 10.36
CA LEU A 238 -13.37 -8.15 9.06
C LEU A 238 -13.29 -9.54 8.45
N VAL A 239 -13.48 -10.59 9.24
CA VAL A 239 -13.37 -11.98 8.82
C VAL A 239 -14.65 -12.71 9.22
N PRO A 240 -15.23 -13.55 8.35
CA PRO A 240 -16.34 -14.42 8.72
C PRO A 240 -16.02 -15.27 9.95
N ASN A 241 -17.02 -15.53 10.81
CA ASN A 241 -16.81 -16.28 12.06
C ASN A 241 -16.19 -17.67 11.82
N ASP A 242 -16.54 -18.34 10.72
CA ASP A 242 -16.01 -19.66 10.35
C ASP A 242 -14.54 -19.65 9.93
N MET A 243 -13.95 -18.47 9.73
CA MET A 243 -12.56 -18.27 9.32
C MET A 243 -11.68 -17.69 10.44
N LEU A 244 -12.24 -17.33 11.60
CA LEU A 244 -11.47 -16.72 12.69
C LEU A 244 -10.39 -17.66 13.24
N ASP A 245 -10.68 -18.95 13.33
CA ASP A 245 -9.70 -19.95 13.77
C ASP A 245 -8.51 -20.11 12.80
N ASP A 246 -8.72 -19.83 11.51
CA ASP A 246 -7.64 -19.81 10.52
C ASP A 246 -6.70 -18.63 10.77
N ILE A 247 -7.25 -17.47 11.16
CA ILE A 247 -6.48 -16.25 11.47
C ILE A 247 -5.56 -16.45 12.67
N ALA A 248 -5.99 -17.24 13.66
CA ALA A 248 -5.16 -17.57 14.82
C ALA A 248 -3.83 -18.27 14.45
N ARG A 249 -3.72 -18.83 13.23
CA ARG A 249 -2.49 -19.45 12.71
C ARG A 249 -1.53 -18.48 12.04
N ALA A 250 -1.86 -17.19 11.95
CA ALA A 250 -0.96 -16.16 11.46
C ALA A 250 0.23 -15.98 12.42
N LYS A 251 1.42 -15.81 11.84
CA LYS A 251 2.66 -15.47 12.55
C LYS A 251 3.04 -14.04 12.19
N ILE A 252 2.81 -13.10 13.09
CA ILE A 252 3.01 -11.68 12.84
C ILE A 252 4.11 -11.14 13.76
N VAL A 253 5.19 -10.65 13.16
CA VAL A 253 6.27 -9.96 13.87
C VAL A 253 6.16 -8.47 13.57
N ILE A 254 5.94 -7.67 14.61
CA ILE A 254 5.90 -6.19 14.50
C ILE A 254 7.17 -5.64 15.13
N THR A 255 7.99 -4.96 14.35
CA THR A 255 9.28 -4.42 14.80
C THR A 255 9.51 -2.99 14.35
N ASN A 256 10.50 -2.33 14.95
CA ASN A 256 10.97 -1.01 14.53
C ASN A 256 12.14 -1.17 13.54
N TYR A 257 12.31 -0.29 12.56
CA TYR A 257 13.45 -0.38 11.62
C TYR A 257 14.83 -0.30 12.31
N HIS A 258 14.93 0.34 13.48
CA HIS A 258 16.13 0.36 14.30
C HIS A 258 16.58 -1.03 14.75
N ALA A 259 15.67 -2.02 14.78
CA ALA A 259 16.01 -3.40 15.11
C ALA A 259 16.90 -4.08 14.05
N PHE A 260 16.98 -3.52 12.83
CA PHE A 260 17.87 -4.00 11.77
C PHE A 260 19.25 -3.36 11.81
N LYS A 261 19.53 -2.44 12.75
CA LYS A 261 20.89 -1.93 12.95
C LYS A 261 21.74 -3.06 13.55
N LEU A 262 22.93 -3.25 12.99
CA LEU A 262 23.95 -4.12 13.58
C LEU A 262 24.19 -3.72 15.02
N ARG A 263 24.10 -4.66 15.95
CA ARG A 263 24.29 -4.37 17.36
C ARG A 263 25.77 -4.33 17.67
N GLU A 264 26.14 -3.57 18.69
CA GLU A 264 27.48 -3.71 19.27
C GLU A 264 27.53 -5.01 20.07
N ARG A 265 28.49 -5.87 19.70
CA ARG A 265 28.79 -7.15 20.36
C ARG A 265 29.44 -6.95 21.72
N MET A 266 30.00 -5.76 21.96
CA MET A 266 30.70 -5.40 23.17
C MET A 266 30.45 -3.92 23.48
N GLU A 267 29.75 -3.65 24.58
CA GLU A 267 29.60 -2.29 25.07
C GLU A 267 30.93 -1.83 25.69
N LEU A 268 31.66 -1.00 24.95
CA LEU A 268 32.91 -0.41 25.39
C LEU A 268 32.73 1.09 25.62
N SER A 269 33.11 1.57 26.81
CA SER A 269 33.27 3.01 27.03
C SER A 269 34.33 3.57 26.09
N LYS A 270 34.27 4.87 25.75
CA LYS A 270 35.27 5.50 24.86
C LYS A 270 36.72 5.23 25.33
N GLY A 271 36.96 5.27 26.64
CA GLY A 271 38.26 4.96 27.24
C GLY A 271 38.62 3.47 27.12
N GLY A 272 37.67 2.55 27.34
CA GLY A 272 37.89 1.12 27.17
C GLY A 272 38.17 0.72 25.71
N ARG A 273 37.51 1.37 24.74
CA ARG A 273 37.75 1.16 23.31
C ARG A 273 39.16 1.62 22.92
N ALA A 274 39.58 2.80 23.38
CA ALA A 274 40.93 3.31 23.11
C ALA A 274 42.04 2.43 23.74
N LEU A 275 41.80 1.91 24.94
CA LEU A 275 42.72 1.00 25.62
C LEU A 275 42.85 -0.34 24.88
N LEU A 276 41.74 -0.95 24.48
CA LEU A 276 41.72 -2.23 23.77
C LEU A 276 42.25 -2.12 22.34
N GLN A 277 42.04 -0.98 21.67
CA GLN A 277 42.53 -0.75 20.31
C GLN A 277 44.04 -0.49 20.28
N GLY A 278 44.57 0.23 21.27
CA GLY A 278 45.99 0.57 21.33
C GLY A 278 46.48 1.28 20.06
N ARG A 279 47.54 0.75 19.44
CA ARG A 279 48.03 1.18 18.10
C ARG A 279 47.67 0.19 16.98
N GLY A 280 46.79 -0.76 17.27
CA GLY A 280 46.36 -1.80 16.33
C GLY A 280 45.27 -1.33 15.37
N PRO A 281 44.80 -2.23 14.48
CA PRO A 281 43.66 -1.98 13.61
C PRO A 281 42.38 -1.70 14.41
N GLU A 282 41.39 -1.06 13.77
CA GLU A 282 40.11 -0.73 14.42
C GLU A 282 39.40 -1.98 14.97
N LEU A 283 38.85 -1.85 16.18
CA LEU A 283 38.10 -2.89 16.85
C LEU A 283 36.76 -3.14 16.14
N VAL A 284 36.64 -4.29 15.49
CA VAL A 284 35.36 -4.78 14.95
C VAL A 284 34.47 -5.19 16.11
N THR A 285 33.58 -4.29 16.48
CA THR A 285 32.70 -4.41 17.64
C THR A 285 31.23 -4.52 17.25
N LEU A 286 30.90 -4.35 15.97
CA LEU A 286 29.57 -4.55 15.43
C LEU A 286 29.39 -6.01 14.98
N GLU A 287 28.16 -6.50 15.05
CA GLU A 287 27.75 -7.76 14.42
C GLU A 287 27.99 -7.73 12.90
N THR A 288 28.17 -8.91 12.30
CA THR A 288 28.17 -9.06 10.84
C THR A 288 26.74 -9.28 10.33
N GLU A 289 26.50 -9.07 9.03
CA GLU A 289 25.23 -9.44 8.42
C GLU A 289 24.96 -10.95 8.60
N GLY A 290 23.79 -11.31 9.12
CA GLY A 290 23.36 -12.71 9.31
C GLY A 290 23.81 -13.40 10.61
N GLN A 291 24.48 -12.69 11.53
CA GLN A 291 24.76 -13.13 12.90
C GLN A 291 23.56 -12.93 13.83
#